data_AF-A0AAW1L930-F1
#
_entry.id   AF-A0AAW1L930-F1
#
_cell.length_a   1.000
_cell.length_b   1.000
_cell.length_c   1.000
_cell.angle_alpha   90.00
_cell.angle_beta   90.00
_cell.angle_gamma   90.00
#
_symmetry.space_group_name_H-M   'P 1'
#
loop_
_entity.id
_entity.type
_entity.pdbx_description
1 polymer ?
#
loop_
_entity_poly.entity_id
_entity_poly.type
_entity_poly.pdbx_seq_one_letter_code
_entity_poly.pdbx_strand_id
1 'polypeptide(L)'
;MLQKVLNELFHLFRFESCNQVGQALNIVLEAMNRNLNERHIQISGSATLFYIVKGAGKELHDVVRVKRRIITTLLNGMCAHRNDDTMMRNGCLTLCQFKVPLDVVFDYERLVDILLHSVYGMQQESFVQRIGIYLLNTLACQVDGQQKIKLGDLGAIDKMLWLIADRLKRGICDDVLEVAWSTMWNVTDETPLNCQKFLEHKGMEYFLKCLKKFPDKEELLRNMMGLLGNVAEVHSLRRYLMTPEYIAVFSDLLDSISDGIEVSYNAAGVISHIASDGPEAWNIDDPCREHVLARMMAAIDRWDLYSLRNINYRSFEPILYLVGIYDTPECQRWAVWALANLTKVYPRMMAAIDRWDLYSLRNINYRSFEPILYLVGIYDTPECQRWAVWALANLTKVYPEKYCSVVKSEGGLELLQEVIDHPMPPNCVKELAVIVLENCKQYHERDSLETDTQLDG
;
A
#
# COMPACT_ATOMS: atom_id res chain seq x y z
N MET A 1 40.25 -5.41 -17.55
CA MET A 1 39.55 -6.14 -18.64
C MET A 1 38.06 -6.25 -18.35
N LEU A 2 37.64 -6.79 -17.21
CA LEU A 2 36.22 -6.99 -16.86
C LEU A 2 35.36 -5.72 -16.88
N GLN A 3 35.86 -4.59 -16.33
CA GLN A 3 35.16 -3.30 -16.41
C GLN A 3 34.86 -2.87 -17.85
N LYS A 4 35.80 -3.09 -18.79
CA LYS A 4 35.58 -2.77 -20.21
C LYS A 4 34.44 -3.63 -20.77
N VAL A 5 34.45 -4.93 -20.49
CA VAL A 5 33.36 -5.84 -20.91
C VAL A 5 32.01 -5.37 -20.37
N LEU A 6 31.92 -4.96 -19.10
CA LEU A 6 30.67 -4.46 -18.53
C LEU A 6 30.21 -3.15 -19.19
N ASN A 7 31.13 -2.25 -19.52
CA ASN A 7 30.82 -1.01 -20.24
C ASN A 7 30.36 -1.27 -21.68
N GLU A 8 30.98 -2.21 -22.40
CA GLU A 8 30.53 -2.64 -23.73
C GLU A 8 29.13 -3.26 -23.66
N LEU A 9 28.87 -4.12 -22.67
CA LEU A 9 27.53 -4.66 -22.44
C LEU A 9 26.52 -3.55 -22.10
N PHE A 10 26.91 -2.57 -21.30
CA PHE A 10 26.07 -1.40 -21.02
C PHE A 10 25.69 -0.66 -22.32
N HIS A 11 26.66 -0.40 -23.20
CA HIS A 11 26.41 0.25 -24.48
C HIS A 11 25.48 -0.59 -25.36
N LEU A 12 25.73 -1.90 -25.46
CA LEU A 12 24.91 -2.84 -26.21
C LEU A 12 23.44 -2.79 -25.75
N PHE A 13 23.17 -2.94 -24.45
CA PHE A 13 21.78 -2.94 -23.95
C PHE A 13 21.11 -1.56 -23.97
N ARG A 14 21.88 -0.48 -23.99
CA ARG A 14 21.34 0.88 -24.01
C ARG A 14 20.94 1.34 -25.41
N PHE A 15 21.67 0.90 -26.45
CA PHE A 15 21.53 1.45 -27.80
C PHE A 15 21.22 0.40 -28.87
N GLU A 16 21.41 -0.88 -28.60
CA GLU A 16 21.28 -1.97 -29.57
C GLU A 16 20.40 -3.12 -29.04
N SER A 17 20.17 -4.14 -29.87
CA SER A 17 19.46 -5.36 -29.47
C SER A 17 20.44 -6.50 -29.17
N CYS A 18 20.23 -7.19 -28.04
CA CYS A 18 21.04 -8.33 -27.64
C CYS A 18 20.22 -9.63 -27.71
N ASN A 19 20.63 -10.56 -28.56
CA ASN A 19 19.96 -11.87 -28.70
C ASN A 19 20.30 -12.86 -27.56
N GLN A 20 21.31 -12.57 -26.74
CA GLN A 20 21.81 -13.47 -25.69
C GLN A 20 21.64 -12.88 -24.27
N VAL A 21 20.45 -12.35 -23.99
CA VAL A 21 20.13 -11.67 -22.72
C VAL A 21 20.48 -12.50 -21.49
N GLY A 22 20.13 -13.79 -21.49
CA GLY A 22 20.39 -14.69 -20.35
C GLY A 22 21.88 -14.93 -20.07
N GLN A 23 22.73 -15.00 -21.10
CA GLN A 23 24.18 -15.17 -20.92
C GLN A 23 24.81 -13.87 -20.42
N ALA A 24 24.45 -12.74 -21.03
CA ALA A 24 24.90 -11.43 -20.59
C ALA A 24 24.52 -11.17 -19.14
N LEU A 25 23.28 -11.50 -18.75
CA LEU A 25 22.82 -11.41 -17.37
C LEU A 25 23.70 -12.23 -16.42
N ASN A 26 23.97 -13.50 -16.73
CA ASN A 26 24.82 -14.35 -15.88
C ASN A 26 26.24 -13.78 -15.75
N ILE A 27 26.82 -13.25 -16.83
CA ILE A 27 28.15 -12.61 -16.80
C ILE A 27 28.14 -11.40 -15.86
N VAL A 28 27.13 -10.53 -15.98
CA VAL A 28 27.01 -9.33 -15.14
C VAL A 28 26.83 -9.71 -13.66
N LEU A 29 25.94 -10.66 -13.36
CA LEU A 29 25.70 -11.12 -11.99
C LEU A 29 26.94 -11.75 -11.37
N GLU A 30 27.66 -12.59 -12.12
CA GLU A 30 28.88 -13.24 -11.63
C GLU A 30 30.02 -12.22 -11.42
N ALA A 31 30.16 -11.27 -12.34
CA ALA A 31 31.14 -10.20 -12.24
C ALA A 31 30.90 -9.35 -10.98
N MET A 32 29.66 -8.97 -10.71
CA MET A 32 29.31 -8.20 -9.51
C MET A 32 29.53 -9.02 -8.23
N ASN A 33 29.08 -10.28 -8.17
CA ASN A 33 29.21 -11.08 -6.95
C ASN A 33 30.67 -11.42 -6.61
N ARG A 34 31.53 -11.71 -7.59
CA ARG A 34 32.95 -12.02 -7.34
C ARG A 34 33.79 -10.81 -6.97
N ASN A 35 33.35 -9.61 -7.33
CA ASN A 35 34.11 -8.37 -7.16
C ASN A 35 33.32 -7.36 -6.33
N LEU A 36 32.79 -7.81 -5.19
CA LEU A 36 31.91 -7.00 -4.34
C LEU A 36 32.55 -5.68 -3.89
N ASN A 37 33.85 -5.69 -3.58
CA ASN A 37 34.57 -4.52 -3.09
C ASN A 37 35.04 -3.56 -4.21
N GLU A 38 34.93 -3.98 -5.48
CA GLU A 38 35.42 -3.21 -6.61
C GLU A 38 34.36 -2.21 -7.11
N ARG A 39 34.47 -0.96 -6.62
CA ARG A 39 33.53 0.13 -6.90
C ARG A 39 33.14 0.24 -8.39
N HIS A 40 34.12 0.26 -9.29
CA HIS A 40 33.87 0.42 -10.72
C HIS A 40 33.11 -0.76 -11.33
N ILE A 41 33.32 -1.98 -10.84
CA ILE A 41 32.59 -3.17 -11.31
C ILE A 41 31.14 -3.10 -10.84
N GLN A 42 30.89 -2.68 -9.60
CA GLN A 42 29.52 -2.53 -9.08
C GLN A 42 28.75 -1.43 -9.82
N ILE A 43 29.37 -0.29 -10.09
CA ILE A 43 28.75 0.81 -10.84
C ILE A 43 28.41 0.38 -12.27
N SER A 44 29.38 -0.17 -13.02
CA SER A 44 29.15 -0.61 -14.40
C SER A 44 28.15 -1.77 -14.44
N GLY A 45 28.28 -2.76 -13.55
CA GLY A 45 27.39 -3.91 -13.50
C GLY A 45 25.94 -3.54 -13.17
N SER A 46 25.73 -2.68 -12.16
CA SER A 46 24.38 -2.20 -11.80
C SER A 46 23.74 -1.36 -12.90
N ALA A 47 24.51 -0.54 -13.61
CA ALA A 47 24.02 0.22 -14.76
C ALA A 47 23.58 -0.72 -15.90
N THR A 48 24.35 -1.77 -16.17
CA THR A 48 23.99 -2.78 -17.17
C THR A 48 22.75 -3.58 -16.73
N LEU A 49 22.65 -3.97 -15.45
CA LEU A 49 21.47 -4.64 -14.91
C LEU A 49 20.19 -3.82 -15.10
N PHE A 50 20.25 -2.50 -14.87
CA PHE A 50 19.10 -1.63 -15.11
C PHE A 50 18.55 -1.77 -16.53
N TYR A 51 19.42 -1.69 -17.54
CA TYR A 51 18.99 -1.80 -18.95
C TYR A 51 18.54 -3.21 -19.32
N ILE A 52 19.18 -4.26 -18.78
CA ILE A 52 18.72 -5.64 -18.96
C ILE A 52 17.31 -5.80 -18.41
N VAL A 53 17.06 -5.39 -17.16
CA VAL A 53 15.74 -5.54 -16.51
C VAL A 53 14.69 -4.68 -17.22
N LYS A 54 15.04 -3.44 -17.57
CA LYS A 54 14.14 -2.53 -18.30
C LYS A 54 13.78 -3.06 -19.70
N GLY A 55 14.73 -3.67 -20.41
CA GLY A 55 14.58 -4.12 -21.79
C GLY A 55 13.96 -5.51 -21.94
N ALA A 56 14.12 -6.39 -20.95
CA ALA A 56 13.75 -7.80 -21.09
C ALA A 56 12.23 -8.09 -21.02
N GLY A 57 11.38 -7.09 -20.76
CA GLY A 57 9.93 -7.25 -20.75
C GLY A 57 9.46 -8.40 -19.83
N LYS A 58 8.34 -9.04 -20.16
CA LYS A 58 7.73 -10.11 -19.32
C LYS A 58 8.60 -11.36 -19.16
N GLU A 59 9.44 -11.69 -20.15
CA GLU A 59 10.18 -12.97 -20.19
C GLU A 59 11.17 -13.17 -19.02
N LEU A 60 11.84 -12.11 -18.57
CA LEU A 60 12.72 -12.18 -17.40
C LEU A 60 11.94 -12.09 -16.07
N HIS A 61 10.73 -11.52 -16.12
CA HIS A 61 9.88 -11.27 -14.96
C HIS A 61 8.99 -12.44 -14.57
N ASP A 62 8.91 -13.51 -15.37
CA ASP A 62 8.08 -14.67 -15.02
C ASP A 62 8.84 -15.70 -14.17
N VAL A 63 10.18 -15.62 -14.12
CA VAL A 63 11.01 -16.56 -13.36
C VAL A 63 11.44 -15.97 -12.01
N VAL A 64 10.71 -16.32 -10.95
CA VAL A 64 10.97 -15.87 -9.55
C VAL A 64 12.44 -16.07 -9.15
N ARG A 65 13.06 -17.20 -9.51
CA ARG A 65 14.47 -17.49 -9.19
C ARG A 65 15.43 -16.49 -9.82
N VAL A 66 15.16 -16.04 -11.05
CA VAL A 66 16.00 -15.06 -11.74
C VAL A 66 15.87 -13.70 -11.08
N LYS A 67 14.64 -13.25 -10.77
CA LYS A 67 14.43 -11.99 -10.03
C LYS A 67 15.18 -11.97 -8.71
N ARG A 68 15.05 -13.02 -7.91
CA ARG A 68 15.76 -13.12 -6.62
C ARG A 68 17.27 -13.02 -6.80
N ARG A 69 17.85 -13.71 -7.79
CA ARG A 69 19.29 -13.59 -8.09
C ARG A 69 19.71 -12.17 -8.45
N ILE A 70 18.91 -11.47 -9.27
CA ILE A 70 19.18 -10.07 -9.66
C ILE A 70 19.10 -9.17 -8.43
N ILE A 71 17.99 -9.24 -7.69
CA ILE A 71 17.75 -8.40 -6.50
C ILE A 71 18.82 -8.66 -5.45
N THR A 72 19.12 -9.92 -5.10
CA THR A 72 20.18 -10.25 -4.14
C THR A 72 21.54 -9.66 -4.56
N THR A 73 21.92 -9.80 -5.84
CA THR A 73 23.20 -9.28 -6.34
C THR A 73 23.25 -7.76 -6.28
N LEU A 74 22.14 -7.12 -6.64
CA LEU A 74 22.01 -5.66 -6.58
C LEU A 74 22.11 -5.14 -5.14
N LEU A 75 21.37 -5.77 -4.21
CA LEU A 75 21.39 -5.40 -2.78
C LEU A 75 22.77 -5.64 -2.15
N ASN A 76 23.49 -6.71 -2.54
CA ASN A 76 24.89 -6.91 -2.12
C ASN A 76 25.75 -5.69 -2.50
N GLY A 77 25.71 -5.28 -3.77
CA GLY A 77 26.46 -4.13 -4.26
C GLY A 77 26.05 -2.82 -3.58
N MET A 78 24.74 -2.60 -3.38
CA MET A 78 24.22 -1.41 -2.70
C MET A 78 24.65 -1.36 -1.23
N CYS A 79 24.64 -2.48 -0.51
CA CYS A 79 25.17 -2.55 0.86
C CYS A 79 26.66 -2.21 0.92
N ALA A 80 27.47 -2.83 0.06
CA ALA A 80 28.92 -2.65 0.07
C ALA A 80 29.35 -1.24 -0.32
N HIS A 81 28.58 -0.56 -1.18
CA HIS A 81 28.89 0.78 -1.69
C HIS A 81 27.78 1.79 -1.37
N ARG A 82 27.17 1.69 -0.18
CA ARG A 82 26.00 2.49 0.25
C ARG A 82 26.20 4.02 0.24
N ASN A 83 27.45 4.48 0.18
CA ASN A 83 27.79 5.91 0.14
C ASN A 83 28.09 6.41 -1.29
N ASP A 84 28.05 5.53 -2.30
CA ASP A 84 28.27 5.91 -3.70
C ASP A 84 26.94 6.26 -4.37
N ASP A 85 26.77 7.53 -4.75
CA ASP A 85 25.53 8.05 -5.35
C ASP A 85 25.16 7.33 -6.66
N THR A 86 26.15 6.97 -7.48
CA THR A 86 25.88 6.30 -8.75
C THR A 86 25.43 4.86 -8.53
N MET A 87 26.06 4.13 -7.62
CA MET A 87 25.64 2.77 -7.26
C MET A 87 24.22 2.77 -6.68
N MET A 88 23.94 3.67 -5.74
CA MET A 88 22.62 3.76 -5.11
C MET A 88 21.55 4.18 -6.11
N ARG A 89 21.85 5.12 -7.01
CA ARG A 89 20.96 5.54 -8.10
C ARG A 89 20.61 4.37 -9.03
N ASN A 90 21.61 3.65 -9.52
CA ASN A 90 21.41 2.49 -10.39
C ASN A 90 20.60 1.40 -9.68
N GLY A 91 20.92 1.16 -8.40
CA GLY A 91 20.20 0.24 -7.52
C GLY A 91 18.72 0.57 -7.40
N CYS A 92 18.39 1.77 -6.94
CA CYS A 92 17.01 2.21 -6.78
C CYS A 92 16.23 2.21 -8.10
N LEU A 93 16.82 2.68 -9.21
CA LEU A 93 16.17 2.66 -10.53
C LEU A 93 15.87 1.25 -11.02
N THR A 94 16.77 0.31 -10.76
CA THR A 94 16.58 -1.10 -11.11
C THR A 94 15.49 -1.73 -10.23
N LEU A 95 15.46 -1.42 -8.93
CA LEU A 95 14.40 -1.88 -8.02
C LEU A 95 13.01 -1.37 -8.44
N CYS A 96 12.90 -0.15 -8.96
CA CYS A 96 11.64 0.37 -9.51
C CYS A 96 11.10 -0.42 -10.73
N GLN A 97 11.90 -1.29 -11.35
CA GLN A 97 11.43 -2.17 -12.44
C GLN A 97 10.79 -3.47 -11.92
N PHE A 98 10.82 -3.73 -10.62
CA PHE A 98 10.22 -4.90 -10.00
C PHE A 98 8.87 -4.58 -9.34
N LYS A 99 8.06 -5.61 -9.11
CA LYS A 99 6.80 -5.47 -8.36
C LYS A 99 7.12 -5.37 -6.87
N VAL A 100 7.27 -4.16 -6.35
CA VAL A 100 7.49 -3.89 -4.91
C VAL A 100 6.13 -3.88 -4.20
N PRO A 101 5.94 -4.62 -3.08
CA PRO A 101 6.92 -5.36 -2.29
C PRO A 101 7.09 -6.83 -2.71
N LEU A 102 6.19 -7.39 -3.54
CA LEU A 102 6.14 -8.82 -3.88
C LEU A 102 7.51 -9.42 -4.22
N ASP A 103 8.22 -8.82 -5.17
CA ASP A 103 9.47 -9.36 -5.70
C ASP A 103 10.65 -9.18 -4.71
N VAL A 104 10.52 -8.31 -3.70
CA VAL A 104 11.59 -7.93 -2.76
C VAL A 104 11.37 -8.41 -1.32
N VAL A 105 10.18 -8.92 -1.00
CA VAL A 105 9.79 -9.31 0.36
C VAL A 105 10.71 -10.34 1.01
N PHE A 106 11.35 -11.19 0.19
CA PHE A 106 12.28 -12.23 0.66
C PHE A 106 13.56 -11.68 1.33
N ASP A 107 13.86 -10.39 1.11
CA ASP A 107 15.04 -9.69 1.62
C ASP A 107 14.67 -8.29 2.13
N TYR A 108 13.49 -8.22 2.73
CA TYR A 108 12.82 -6.99 3.14
C TYR A 108 13.67 -6.13 4.08
N GLU A 109 14.19 -6.72 5.16
CA GLU A 109 14.93 -5.96 6.18
C GLU A 109 16.17 -5.28 5.61
N ARG A 110 16.91 -5.99 4.75
CA ARG A 110 18.11 -5.45 4.11
C ARG A 110 17.76 -4.33 3.14
N LEU A 111 16.72 -4.50 2.34
CA LEU A 111 16.24 -3.45 1.45
C LEU A 111 15.81 -2.21 2.26
N VAL A 112 15.08 -2.38 3.35
CA VAL A 112 14.67 -1.28 4.22
C VAL A 112 15.88 -0.55 4.79
N ASP A 113 16.88 -1.25 5.33
CA ASP A 113 18.10 -0.64 5.85
C ASP A 113 18.83 0.21 4.79
N ILE A 114 19.00 -0.35 3.58
CA ILE A 114 19.59 0.36 2.43
C ILE A 114 18.81 1.63 2.10
N LEU A 115 17.48 1.54 1.97
CA LEU A 115 16.64 2.68 1.59
C LEU A 115 16.58 3.75 2.68
N LEU A 116 16.56 3.36 3.96
CA LEU A 116 16.65 4.28 5.09
C LEU A 116 18.00 5.01 5.11
N HIS A 117 19.09 4.34 4.70
CA HIS A 117 20.37 5.00 4.46
C HIS A 117 20.31 5.95 3.26
N SER A 118 19.61 5.61 2.17
CA SER A 118 19.42 6.54 1.03
C SER A 118 18.71 7.83 1.41
N VAL A 119 17.78 7.80 2.36
CA VAL A 119 17.03 8.99 2.79
C VAL A 119 17.85 9.89 3.72
N TYR A 120 18.60 9.29 4.64
CA TYR A 120 19.29 10.01 5.73
C TYR A 120 20.79 10.24 5.46
N GLY A 121 21.47 9.26 4.85
CA GLY A 121 22.93 9.21 4.73
C GLY A 121 23.50 9.78 3.43
N MET A 122 22.65 10.09 2.44
CA MET A 122 23.07 10.66 1.16
C MET A 122 22.99 12.19 1.16
N GLN A 123 23.59 12.83 0.15
CA GLN A 123 23.47 14.28 -0.01
C GLN A 123 21.99 14.69 -0.03
N GLN A 124 21.64 15.70 0.76
CA GLN A 124 20.28 16.24 0.79
C GLN A 124 19.88 16.72 -0.61
N GLU A 125 18.62 16.47 -0.99
CA GLU A 125 18.08 16.79 -2.32
C GLU A 125 18.72 16.02 -3.48
N SER A 126 19.51 14.98 -3.18
CA SER A 126 19.95 14.04 -4.20
C SER A 126 18.76 13.30 -4.81
N PHE A 127 18.90 12.96 -6.09
CA PHE A 127 17.99 12.08 -6.78
C PHE A 127 17.79 10.74 -6.04
N VAL A 128 18.85 10.25 -5.37
CA VAL A 128 18.82 9.02 -4.56
C VAL A 128 17.91 9.17 -3.34
N GLN A 129 17.96 10.29 -2.63
CA GLN A 129 17.05 10.56 -1.50
C GLN A 129 15.58 10.48 -1.96
N ARG A 130 15.27 11.13 -3.08
CA ARG A 130 13.92 11.16 -3.64
C ARG A 130 13.42 9.77 -4.02
N ILE A 131 14.17 8.98 -4.81
CA ILE A 131 13.71 7.63 -5.14
C ILE A 131 13.66 6.72 -3.91
N GLY A 132 14.62 6.86 -2.99
CA GLY A 132 14.67 6.09 -1.75
C GLY A 132 13.40 6.23 -0.92
N ILE A 133 12.92 7.47 -0.74
CA ILE A 133 11.69 7.72 0.03
C ILE A 133 10.43 7.23 -0.70
N TYR A 134 10.35 7.35 -2.03
CA TYR A 134 9.23 6.78 -2.80
C TYR A 134 9.16 5.25 -2.71
N LEU A 135 10.31 4.56 -2.75
CA LEU A 135 10.37 3.12 -2.57
C LEU A 135 9.97 2.71 -1.14
N LEU A 136 10.41 3.46 -0.12
CA LEU A 136 9.99 3.23 1.27
C LEU A 136 8.48 3.43 1.46
N ASN A 137 7.92 4.49 0.90
CA ASN A 137 6.47 4.73 0.96
C ASN A 137 5.69 3.58 0.31
N THR A 138 6.16 3.10 -0.84
CA THR A 138 5.57 1.96 -1.57
C THR A 138 5.63 0.68 -0.72
N LEU A 139 6.77 0.41 -0.08
CA LEU A 139 6.91 -0.71 0.84
C LEU A 139 5.94 -0.58 2.01
N ALA A 140 5.93 0.56 2.71
CA ALA A 140 5.04 0.80 3.85
C ALA A 140 3.54 0.65 3.50
N CYS A 141 3.16 1.08 2.30
CA CYS A 141 1.78 1.02 1.82
C CYS A 141 1.29 -0.43 1.59
N GLN A 142 2.15 -1.38 1.26
CA GLN A 142 1.72 -2.69 0.74
C GLN A 142 2.10 -3.88 1.63
N VAL A 143 2.80 -3.65 2.72
CA VAL A 143 3.24 -4.69 3.66
C VAL A 143 2.27 -4.89 4.82
N ASP A 144 2.33 -6.06 5.46
CA ASP A 144 1.49 -6.41 6.60
C ASP A 144 1.92 -5.72 7.91
N GLY A 145 1.13 -5.90 8.97
CA GLY A 145 1.39 -5.30 10.29
C GLY A 145 2.75 -5.66 10.89
N GLN A 146 3.23 -6.91 10.73
CA GLN A 146 4.53 -7.32 11.27
C GLN A 146 5.68 -6.61 10.56
N GLN A 147 5.59 -6.50 9.23
CA GLN A 147 6.57 -5.80 8.42
C GLN A 147 6.57 -4.29 8.69
N LYS A 148 5.40 -3.67 8.90
CA LYS A 148 5.29 -2.26 9.32
C LYS A 148 5.94 -2.02 10.69
N ILE A 149 5.71 -2.90 11.67
CA ILE A 149 6.38 -2.81 12.98
C ILE A 149 7.90 -2.88 12.78
N LYS A 150 8.37 -3.84 11.97
CA LYS A 150 9.80 -4.00 11.69
C LYS A 150 10.40 -2.76 11.00
N LEU A 151 9.67 -2.15 10.07
CA LEU A 151 10.06 -0.89 9.41
C LEU A 151 10.25 0.24 10.44
N GLY A 152 9.35 0.34 11.41
CA GLY A 152 9.49 1.24 12.55
C GLY A 152 10.66 0.91 13.47
N ASP A 153 10.95 -0.36 13.72
CA ASP A 153 12.11 -0.81 14.53
C ASP A 153 13.45 -0.51 13.85
N LEU A 154 13.49 -0.50 12.52
CA LEU A 154 14.66 -0.10 11.74
C LEU A 154 14.87 1.42 11.71
N GLY A 155 14.03 2.20 12.39
CA GLY A 155 14.17 3.65 12.56
C GLY A 155 13.51 4.47 11.45
N ALA A 156 12.48 3.94 10.77
CA ALA A 156 11.75 4.69 9.75
C ALA A 156 11.12 5.97 10.31
N ILE A 157 10.44 5.89 11.46
CA ILE A 157 9.81 7.06 12.10
C ILE A 157 10.84 8.15 12.40
N ASP A 158 11.96 7.79 13.03
CA ASP A 158 13.03 8.73 13.38
C ASP A 158 13.61 9.46 12.17
N LYS A 159 13.87 8.71 11.09
CA LYS A 159 14.46 9.25 9.87
C LYS A 159 13.49 10.15 9.11
N MET A 160 12.19 9.80 9.08
CA MET A 160 11.17 10.68 8.50
C MET A 160 11.00 11.96 9.31
N LEU A 161 10.94 11.88 10.65
CA LEU A 161 10.86 13.06 11.51
C LEU A 161 12.10 13.96 11.37
N TRP A 162 13.29 13.39 11.24
CA TRP A 162 14.50 14.16 10.92
C TRP A 162 14.39 14.90 9.59
N LEU A 163 13.89 14.24 8.54
CA LEU A 163 13.71 14.84 7.22
C LEU A 163 12.68 15.98 7.26
N ILE A 164 11.58 15.80 7.99
CA ILE A 164 10.56 16.83 8.21
C ILE A 164 11.15 18.02 8.97
N ALA A 165 11.93 17.77 10.02
CA ALA A 165 12.60 18.81 10.80
C ALA A 165 13.57 19.62 9.93
N ASP A 166 14.33 18.96 9.06
CA ASP A 166 15.22 19.62 8.09
C ASP A 166 14.45 20.53 7.14
N ARG A 167 13.40 20.02 6.49
CA ARG A 167 12.56 20.78 5.55
C ARG A 167 11.86 21.95 6.24
N LEU A 168 11.37 21.75 7.46
CA LEU A 168 10.83 22.82 8.30
C LEU A 168 11.87 23.90 8.60
N LYS A 169 13.10 23.53 8.98
CA LYS A 169 14.18 24.48 9.26
C LYS A 169 14.52 25.32 8.03
N ARG A 170 14.58 24.68 6.86
CA ARG A 170 14.90 25.32 5.57
C ARG A 170 13.71 26.07 4.97
N GLY A 171 12.49 25.79 5.42
CA GLY A 171 11.26 26.37 4.89
C GLY A 171 10.90 25.88 3.49
N ILE A 172 11.23 24.62 3.20
CA ILE A 172 10.96 23.97 1.92
C ILE A 172 9.79 23.02 2.11
N CYS A 173 8.80 23.13 1.24
CA CYS A 173 7.72 22.15 1.10
C CYS A 173 7.80 21.55 -0.30
N ASP A 174 8.54 20.45 -0.41
CA ASP A 174 8.71 19.66 -1.63
C ASP A 174 7.94 18.34 -1.51
N ASP A 175 7.89 17.58 -2.60
CA ASP A 175 7.34 16.23 -2.66
C ASP A 175 8.02 15.28 -1.64
N VAL A 176 9.29 15.51 -1.32
CA VAL A 176 10.01 14.72 -0.30
C VAL A 176 9.39 14.92 1.09
N LEU A 177 9.02 16.15 1.46
CA LEU A 177 8.28 16.42 2.71
C LEU A 177 6.92 15.72 2.71
N GLU A 178 6.16 15.83 1.62
CA GLU A 178 4.83 15.23 1.49
C GLU A 178 4.89 13.70 1.57
N VAL A 179 5.86 13.09 0.88
CA VAL A 179 6.09 11.64 0.89
C VAL A 179 6.62 11.17 2.24
N ALA A 180 7.36 11.99 2.99
CA ALA A 180 7.78 11.63 4.35
C ALA A 180 6.58 11.48 5.29
N TRP A 181 5.64 12.41 5.25
CA TRP A 181 4.38 12.30 6.00
C TRP A 181 3.52 11.13 5.52
N SER A 182 3.40 10.94 4.19
CA SER A 182 2.71 9.76 3.62
C SER A 182 3.34 8.43 4.06
N THR A 183 4.68 8.37 4.13
CA THR A 183 5.40 7.19 4.60
C THR A 183 5.10 6.93 6.07
N MET A 184 5.15 7.95 6.93
CA MET A 184 4.80 7.78 8.35
C MET A 184 3.32 7.41 8.53
N TRP A 185 2.41 7.97 7.73
CA TRP A 185 1.00 7.59 7.72
C TRP A 185 0.86 6.07 7.43
N ASN A 186 1.51 5.57 6.38
CA ASN A 186 1.50 4.15 6.06
C ASN A 186 2.15 3.25 7.13
N VAL A 187 3.23 3.73 7.77
CA VAL A 187 3.96 2.97 8.80
C VAL A 187 3.21 2.90 10.12
N THR A 188 2.37 3.89 10.45
CA THR A 188 1.59 3.96 11.70
C THR A 188 0.25 3.22 11.63
N ASP A 189 -0.25 3.01 10.42
CA ASP A 189 -1.51 2.35 10.16
C ASP A 189 -1.54 0.90 10.69
N GLU A 190 -2.53 0.60 11.53
CA GLU A 190 -2.69 -0.67 12.28
C GLU A 190 -1.47 -1.06 13.15
N THR A 191 -0.65 -0.10 13.57
CA THR A 191 0.57 -0.38 14.36
C THR A 191 0.73 0.56 15.57
N PRO A 192 0.10 0.21 16.71
CA PRO A 192 0.15 1.04 17.93
C PRO A 192 1.56 1.44 18.39
N LEU A 193 2.54 0.55 18.24
CA LEU A 193 3.94 0.82 18.61
C LEU A 193 4.56 1.95 17.76
N ASN A 194 4.24 2.03 16.48
CA ASN A 194 4.74 3.08 15.60
C ASN A 194 4.02 4.41 15.86
N CYS A 195 2.73 4.38 16.14
CA CYS A 195 1.97 5.55 16.62
C CYS A 195 2.60 6.12 17.90
N GLN A 196 2.96 5.24 18.84
CA GLN A 196 3.62 5.63 20.09
C GLN A 196 4.98 6.29 19.83
N LYS A 197 5.84 5.68 18.99
CA LYS A 197 7.14 6.27 18.59
C LYS A 197 6.99 7.67 17.98
N PHE A 198 5.98 7.87 17.13
CA PHE A 198 5.70 9.19 16.55
C PHE A 198 5.44 10.25 17.64
N LEU A 199 4.62 9.92 18.64
CA LEU A 199 4.31 10.83 19.76
C LEU A 199 5.55 11.09 20.63
N GLU A 200 6.28 10.05 21.00
CA GLU A 200 7.48 10.13 21.85
C GLU A 200 8.60 10.97 21.20
N HIS A 201 8.69 10.95 19.88
CA HIS A 201 9.71 11.68 19.11
C HIS A 201 9.22 13.05 18.60
N LYS A 202 8.28 13.67 19.32
CA LYS A 202 7.78 15.04 19.09
C LYS A 202 7.04 15.22 17.76
N GLY A 203 6.43 14.15 17.24
CA GLY A 203 5.65 14.17 16.00
C GLY A 203 4.59 15.28 15.96
N MET A 204 3.87 15.48 17.07
CA MET A 204 2.84 16.53 17.19
C MET A 204 3.42 17.95 17.13
N GLU A 205 4.63 18.19 17.65
CA GLU A 205 5.27 19.49 17.49
C GLU A 205 5.58 19.80 16.02
N TYR A 206 6.02 18.78 15.26
CA TYR A 206 6.31 18.95 13.84
C TYR A 206 5.03 19.14 13.03
N PHE A 207 3.95 18.45 13.38
CA PHE A 207 2.62 18.67 12.81
C PHE A 207 2.21 20.15 12.92
N LEU A 208 2.23 20.72 14.13
CA LEU A 208 1.87 22.13 14.32
C LEU A 208 2.78 23.10 13.56
N LYS A 209 4.09 22.83 13.56
CA LYS A 209 5.07 23.64 12.82
C LYS A 209 4.82 23.58 11.31
N CYS A 210 4.47 22.41 10.77
CA CYS A 210 4.08 22.25 9.38
C CYS A 210 2.79 23.00 9.05
N LEU A 211 1.74 22.82 9.85
CA LEU A 211 0.45 23.49 9.65
C LEU A 211 0.62 25.02 9.63
N LYS A 212 1.37 25.56 10.59
CA LYS A 212 1.64 27.01 10.66
C LYS A 212 2.48 27.53 9.50
N LYS A 213 3.47 26.76 9.05
CA LYS A 213 4.44 27.20 8.04
C LYS A 213 3.93 27.00 6.60
N PHE A 214 3.09 26.01 6.39
CA PHE A 214 2.61 25.59 5.07
C PHE A 214 1.07 25.44 5.05
N PRO A 215 0.31 26.50 5.37
CA PRO A 215 -1.15 26.42 5.50
C PRO A 215 -1.87 26.08 4.19
N ASP A 216 -1.32 26.49 3.05
CA ASP A 216 -1.93 26.32 1.72
C ASP A 216 -1.49 25.02 1.02
N LYS A 217 -0.99 24.04 1.77
CA LYS A 217 -0.47 22.76 1.23
C LYS A 217 -1.41 21.61 1.54
N GLU A 218 -2.43 21.49 0.70
CA GLU A 218 -3.55 20.56 0.92
C GLU A 218 -3.11 19.09 1.02
N GLU A 219 -2.24 18.63 0.12
CA GLU A 219 -1.72 17.25 0.12
C GLU A 219 -0.89 16.94 1.37
N LEU A 220 -0.04 17.88 1.78
CA LEU A 220 0.73 17.76 3.03
C LEU A 220 -0.22 17.63 4.22
N LEU A 221 -1.22 18.51 4.30
CA LEU A 221 -2.20 18.51 5.39
C LEU A 221 -3.03 17.22 5.42
N ARG A 222 -3.48 16.73 4.26
CA ARG A 222 -4.15 15.43 4.14
C ARG A 222 -3.27 14.30 4.72
N ASN A 223 -2.02 14.21 4.30
CA ASN A 223 -1.11 13.15 4.76
C ASN A 223 -0.85 13.24 6.27
N MET A 224 -0.71 14.45 6.81
CA MET A 224 -0.58 14.68 8.25
C MET A 224 -1.83 14.23 9.01
N MET A 225 -3.02 14.60 8.53
CA MET A 225 -4.28 14.25 9.18
C MET A 225 -4.59 12.76 9.10
N GLY A 226 -4.24 12.09 8.00
CA GLY A 226 -4.35 10.64 7.87
C GLY A 226 -3.53 9.89 8.94
N LEU A 227 -2.29 10.34 9.19
CA LEU A 227 -1.46 9.79 10.27
C LEU A 227 -2.13 9.99 11.64
N LEU A 228 -2.67 11.18 11.92
CA LEU A 228 -3.32 11.46 13.20
C LEU A 228 -4.61 10.64 13.40
N GLY A 229 -5.32 10.31 12.32
CA GLY A 229 -6.39 9.32 12.33
C GLY A 229 -5.92 8.00 12.96
N ASN A 230 -4.84 7.41 12.43
CA ASN A 230 -4.28 6.16 12.95
C ASN A 230 -3.84 6.27 14.42
N VAL A 231 -3.30 7.42 14.83
CA VAL A 231 -2.92 7.65 16.24
C VAL A 231 -4.16 7.69 17.15
N ALA A 232 -5.22 8.36 16.70
CA ALA A 232 -6.46 8.49 17.46
C ALA A 232 -7.21 7.15 17.60
N GLU A 233 -7.10 6.26 16.62
CA GLU A 233 -7.67 4.91 16.72
C GLU A 233 -7.12 4.13 17.93
N VAL A 234 -5.87 4.37 18.32
CA VAL A 234 -5.21 3.70 19.45
C VAL A 234 -5.65 4.31 20.79
N HIS A 235 -6.58 3.64 21.49
CA HIS A 235 -7.17 4.11 22.74
C HIS A 235 -6.15 4.60 23.79
N SER A 236 -5.07 3.86 24.04
CA SER A 236 -4.04 4.23 25.04
C SER A 236 -3.25 5.50 24.69
N LEU A 237 -3.30 5.96 23.43
CA LEU A 237 -2.56 7.12 22.94
C LEU A 237 -3.41 8.40 22.86
N ARG A 238 -4.74 8.30 22.91
CA ARG A 238 -5.67 9.45 22.81
C ARG A 238 -5.39 10.53 23.85
N ARG A 239 -4.94 10.14 25.06
CA ARG A 239 -4.51 11.05 26.13
C ARG A 239 -3.39 12.03 25.72
N TYR A 240 -2.55 11.68 24.74
CA TYR A 240 -1.51 12.58 24.23
C TYR A 240 -2.07 13.63 23.26
N LEU A 241 -3.24 13.37 22.67
CA LEU A 241 -3.95 14.29 21.77
C LEU A 241 -4.88 15.24 22.54
N MET A 242 -5.26 14.89 23.78
CA MET A 242 -6.11 15.70 24.66
C MET A 242 -5.32 16.88 25.25
N THR A 243 -5.09 17.91 24.43
CA THR A 243 -4.52 19.19 24.87
C THR A 243 -5.31 20.36 24.28
N PRO A 244 -5.39 21.52 24.97
CA PRO A 244 -6.10 22.69 24.43
C PRO A 244 -5.65 23.08 23.02
N GLU A 245 -4.33 23.08 22.78
CA GLU A 245 -3.75 23.44 21.48
C GLU A 245 -4.14 22.46 20.37
N TYR A 246 -4.06 21.16 20.61
CA TYR A 246 -4.37 20.16 19.59
C TYR A 246 -5.87 20.06 19.31
N ILE A 247 -6.70 20.07 20.36
CA ILE A 247 -8.15 20.00 20.18
C ILE A 247 -8.67 21.26 19.48
N ALA A 248 -8.14 22.45 19.78
CA ALA A 248 -8.46 23.67 19.04
C ALA A 248 -8.15 23.53 17.55
N VAL A 249 -6.96 23.02 17.20
CA VAL A 249 -6.57 22.78 15.81
C VAL A 249 -7.52 21.79 15.12
N PHE A 250 -7.83 20.64 15.74
CA PHE A 250 -8.76 19.69 15.14
C PHE A 250 -10.16 20.29 14.97
N SER A 251 -10.62 21.07 15.95
CA SER A 251 -11.90 21.76 15.88
C SER A 251 -11.96 22.77 14.74
N ASP A 252 -10.88 23.52 14.50
CA ASP A 252 -10.80 24.47 13.39
C ASP A 252 -10.73 23.78 12.03
N LEU A 253 -10.05 22.63 11.94
CA LEU A 253 -9.95 21.84 10.70
C LEU A 253 -11.30 21.23 10.27
N LEU A 254 -12.31 21.16 11.14
CA LEU A 254 -13.67 20.74 10.77
C LEU A 254 -14.33 21.65 9.72
N ASP A 255 -13.94 22.92 9.66
CA ASP A 255 -14.43 23.89 8.68
C ASP A 255 -13.54 23.97 7.43
N SER A 256 -12.49 23.14 7.36
CA SER A 256 -11.61 23.09 6.19
C SER A 256 -12.32 22.51 4.97
N ILE A 257 -12.17 23.24 3.85
CA ILE A 257 -12.58 22.83 2.49
C ILE A 257 -11.38 22.43 1.62
N SER A 258 -10.19 22.37 2.22
CA SER A 258 -8.94 21.95 1.56
C SER A 258 -9.07 20.50 1.10
N ASP A 259 -8.71 20.23 -0.15
CA ASP A 259 -8.81 18.91 -0.77
C ASP A 259 -10.23 18.29 -0.68
N GLY A 260 -11.25 19.13 -0.89
CA GLY A 260 -12.65 18.74 -0.75
C GLY A 260 -13.03 18.56 0.72
N ILE A 261 -13.46 17.36 1.10
CA ILE A 261 -13.83 17.04 2.49
C ILE A 261 -12.75 16.28 3.25
N GLU A 262 -11.60 15.97 2.63
CA GLU A 262 -10.59 15.07 3.21
C GLU A 262 -10.10 15.52 4.57
N VAL A 263 -9.72 16.80 4.69
CA VAL A 263 -9.16 17.35 5.92
C VAL A 263 -10.22 17.40 7.02
N SER A 264 -11.41 17.93 6.73
CA SER A 264 -12.49 18.02 7.72
C SER A 264 -13.03 16.66 8.12
N TYR A 265 -13.09 15.70 7.19
CA TYR A 265 -13.45 14.31 7.45
C TYR A 265 -12.48 13.64 8.42
N ASN A 266 -11.17 13.76 8.17
CA ASN A 266 -10.15 13.17 9.04
C ASN A 266 -10.12 13.86 10.41
N ALA A 267 -10.29 15.19 10.47
CA ALA A 267 -10.39 15.92 11.73
C ALA A 267 -11.58 15.43 12.57
N ALA A 268 -12.74 15.26 11.96
CA ALA A 268 -13.90 14.68 12.62
C ALA A 268 -13.68 13.23 13.08
N GLY A 269 -12.92 12.43 12.32
CA GLY A 269 -12.54 11.07 12.72
C GLY A 269 -11.65 11.05 13.96
N VAL A 270 -10.62 11.90 13.98
CA VAL A 270 -9.75 12.10 15.14
C VAL A 270 -10.57 12.53 16.36
N ILE A 271 -11.45 13.52 16.21
CA ILE A 271 -12.33 13.98 17.29
C ILE A 271 -13.27 12.88 17.76
N SER A 272 -13.86 12.10 16.83
CA SER A 272 -14.77 11.00 17.17
C SER A 272 -14.07 9.94 18.02
N HIS A 273 -12.85 9.57 17.67
CA HIS A 273 -12.07 8.62 18.48
C HIS A 273 -11.70 9.19 19.85
N ILE A 274 -11.29 10.46 19.93
CA ILE A 274 -10.99 11.11 21.22
C ILE A 274 -12.25 11.19 22.10
N ALA A 275 -13.36 11.66 21.53
CA ALA A 275 -14.62 11.83 22.25
C ALA A 275 -15.27 10.51 22.68
N SER A 276 -14.93 9.40 22.02
CA SER A 276 -15.40 8.05 22.37
C SER A 276 -14.87 7.52 23.70
N ASP A 277 -13.85 8.16 24.28
CA ASP A 277 -13.38 7.85 25.64
C ASP A 277 -14.35 8.35 26.74
N GLY A 278 -15.40 9.08 26.36
CA GLY A 278 -16.42 9.61 27.25
C GLY A 278 -16.14 11.03 27.76
N PRO A 279 -17.12 11.69 28.41
CA PRO A 279 -16.98 13.05 28.94
C PRO A 279 -15.86 13.20 29.97
N GLU A 280 -15.64 12.19 30.82
CA GLU A 280 -14.63 12.23 31.89
C GLU A 280 -13.20 12.24 31.36
N ALA A 281 -12.97 11.72 30.15
CA ALA A 281 -11.67 11.76 29.49
C ALA A 281 -11.37 13.14 28.88
N TRP A 282 -12.39 13.99 28.69
CA TRP A 282 -12.24 15.36 28.18
C TRP A 282 -11.81 16.32 29.28
N ASN A 283 -10.53 16.26 29.64
CA ASN A 283 -9.96 16.94 30.80
C ASN A 283 -9.42 18.36 30.51
N ILE A 284 -9.92 19.02 29.47
CA ILE A 284 -9.59 20.40 29.10
C ILE A 284 -10.83 21.28 29.15
N ASP A 285 -10.66 22.54 29.54
CA ASP A 285 -11.76 23.51 29.65
C ASP A 285 -12.08 24.20 28.30
N ASP A 286 -11.04 24.49 27.52
CA ASP A 286 -11.13 25.21 26.23
C ASP A 286 -10.30 24.50 25.14
N PRO A 287 -10.91 24.15 23.98
CA PRO A 287 -12.34 24.22 23.71
C PRO A 287 -13.13 23.16 24.48
N CYS A 288 -14.32 23.51 24.96
CA CYS A 288 -15.17 22.56 25.70
C CYS A 288 -15.74 21.47 24.78
N ARG A 289 -16.02 20.30 25.36
CA ARG A 289 -16.48 19.10 24.65
C ARG A 289 -17.72 19.36 23.79
N GLU A 290 -18.73 20.00 24.38
CA GLU A 290 -20.01 20.27 23.71
C GLU A 290 -19.83 21.18 22.50
N HIS A 291 -18.94 22.18 22.59
CA HIS A 291 -18.64 23.08 21.49
C HIS A 291 -17.98 22.32 20.31
N VAL A 292 -16.99 21.49 20.60
CA VAL A 292 -16.28 20.72 19.57
C VAL A 292 -17.21 19.70 18.90
N LEU A 293 -18.03 19.00 19.68
CA LEU A 293 -19.01 18.05 19.14
C LEU A 293 -20.09 18.72 18.30
N ALA A 294 -20.58 19.90 18.71
CA ALA A 294 -21.53 20.68 17.90
C ALA A 294 -20.91 21.12 16.56
N ARG A 295 -19.64 21.53 16.56
CA ARG A 295 -18.91 21.84 15.31
C ARG A 295 -18.71 20.61 14.44
N MET A 296 -18.43 19.45 15.06
CA MET A 296 -18.28 18.18 14.33
C MET A 296 -19.58 17.81 13.63
N MET A 297 -20.72 17.94 14.31
CA MET A 297 -22.05 17.71 13.71
C MET A 297 -22.33 18.67 12.56
N ALA A 298 -22.05 19.96 12.75
CA ALA A 298 -22.20 20.96 11.69
C ALA A 298 -21.31 20.64 10.47
N ALA A 299 -20.11 20.10 10.68
CA ALA A 299 -19.24 19.65 9.59
C ALA A 299 -19.82 18.46 8.83
N ILE A 300 -20.26 17.42 9.55
CA ILE A 300 -20.85 16.22 8.94
C ILE A 300 -22.08 16.56 8.10
N ASP A 301 -22.93 17.47 8.59
CA ASP A 301 -24.16 17.88 7.89
C ASP A 301 -23.89 18.70 6.62
N ARG A 302 -22.69 19.30 6.47
CA ARG A 302 -22.29 20.01 5.25
C ARG A 302 -21.75 19.08 4.16
N TRP A 303 -21.29 17.89 4.50
CA TRP A 303 -20.66 17.01 3.52
C TRP A 303 -21.68 16.40 2.57
N ASP A 304 -21.37 16.41 1.28
CA ASP A 304 -22.12 15.63 0.30
C ASP A 304 -21.78 14.14 0.49
N LEU A 305 -22.80 13.30 0.69
CA LEU A 305 -22.67 11.85 0.85
C LEU A 305 -22.06 11.17 -0.39
N TYR A 306 -22.05 11.82 -1.55
CA TYR A 306 -21.41 11.32 -2.79
C TYR A 306 -19.98 11.84 -3.00
N SER A 307 -19.44 12.63 -2.06
CA SER A 307 -18.07 13.13 -2.14
C SER A 307 -17.09 11.97 -2.28
N LEU A 308 -16.25 12.05 -3.32
CA LEU A 308 -15.15 11.11 -3.51
C LEU A 308 -14.08 11.37 -2.47
N ARG A 309 -13.50 10.28 -1.97
CA ARG A 309 -12.39 10.34 -1.02
C ARG A 309 -11.24 9.44 -1.46
N ASN A 310 -10.03 9.86 -1.17
CA ASN A 310 -8.79 9.13 -1.38
C ASN A 310 -8.33 8.45 -0.07
N ILE A 311 -9.23 7.66 0.52
CA ILE A 311 -8.97 6.90 1.75
C ILE A 311 -9.14 5.41 1.46
N ASN A 312 -8.13 4.63 1.82
CA ASN A 312 -8.18 3.18 1.77
C ASN A 312 -8.26 2.64 3.20
N TYR A 313 -9.46 2.26 3.64
CA TYR A 313 -9.63 1.55 4.91
C TYR A 313 -9.06 0.15 4.77
N ARG A 314 -8.04 -0.18 5.58
CA ARG A 314 -7.58 -1.57 5.71
C ARG A 314 -8.46 -2.40 6.64
N SER A 315 -9.03 -1.75 7.64
CA SER A 315 -10.02 -2.33 8.56
C SER A 315 -11.20 -1.40 8.74
N PHE A 316 -12.40 -1.98 8.89
CA PHE A 316 -13.58 -1.26 9.35
C PHE A 316 -13.76 -1.31 10.87
N GLU A 317 -12.92 -2.07 11.58
CA GLU A 317 -13.00 -2.23 13.03
C GLU A 317 -13.01 -0.88 13.78
N PRO A 318 -12.17 0.12 13.45
CA PRO A 318 -12.21 1.42 14.14
C PRO A 318 -13.54 2.17 13.93
N ILE A 319 -14.10 2.09 12.73
CA ILE A 319 -15.40 2.71 12.41
C ILE A 319 -16.54 1.97 13.11
N LEU A 320 -16.55 0.64 13.06
CA LEU A 320 -17.57 -0.20 13.69
C LEU A 320 -17.55 -0.05 15.22
N TYR A 321 -16.37 0.11 15.81
CA TYR A 321 -16.23 0.47 17.22
C TYR A 321 -17.00 1.74 17.56
N LEU A 322 -16.84 2.81 16.75
CA LEU A 322 -17.54 4.09 16.96
C LEU A 322 -19.07 3.99 16.79
N VAL A 323 -19.57 3.07 15.96
CA VAL A 323 -21.02 2.79 15.87
C VAL A 323 -21.57 2.28 17.22
N GLY A 324 -20.76 1.58 18.01
CA GLY A 324 -21.13 1.06 19.32
C GLY A 324 -21.13 2.08 20.46
N ILE A 325 -20.75 3.34 20.20
CA ILE A 325 -20.58 4.39 21.23
C ILE A 325 -21.90 5.15 21.41
N TYR A 326 -22.79 4.64 22.26
CA TYR A 326 -24.13 5.21 22.46
C TYR A 326 -24.17 6.45 23.36
N ASP A 327 -23.18 6.62 24.22
CA ASP A 327 -23.04 7.76 25.14
C ASP A 327 -22.60 9.04 24.41
N THR A 328 -22.07 8.92 23.20
CA THR A 328 -21.63 10.05 22.35
C THR A 328 -22.20 9.90 20.93
N PRO A 329 -23.47 10.32 20.69
CA PRO A 329 -24.15 10.13 19.42
C PRO A 329 -23.44 10.75 18.20
N GLU A 330 -22.66 11.81 18.42
CA GLU A 330 -21.89 12.47 17.37
C GLU A 330 -20.80 11.55 16.78
N CYS A 331 -20.21 10.67 17.61
CA CYS A 331 -19.29 9.64 17.14
C CYS A 331 -19.99 8.63 16.23
N GLN A 332 -21.21 8.19 16.60
CA GLN A 332 -22.03 7.31 15.75
C GLN A 332 -22.39 7.99 14.44
N ARG A 333 -22.72 9.28 14.47
CA ARG A 333 -23.04 10.06 13.27
C ARG A 333 -21.88 10.05 12.27
N TRP A 334 -20.65 10.31 12.73
CA TRP A 334 -19.47 10.25 11.87
C TRP A 334 -19.25 8.84 11.31
N ALA A 335 -19.33 7.82 12.15
CA ALA A 335 -19.10 6.43 11.76
C ALA A 335 -20.13 5.93 10.74
N VAL A 336 -21.42 6.19 10.98
CA VAL A 336 -22.50 5.84 10.07
C VAL A 336 -22.40 6.63 8.77
N TRP A 337 -22.03 7.92 8.83
CA TRP A 337 -21.79 8.70 7.61
C TRP A 337 -20.63 8.10 6.80
N ALA A 338 -19.52 7.71 7.45
CA ALA A 338 -18.38 7.10 6.79
C ALA A 338 -18.76 5.82 6.04
N LEU A 339 -19.50 4.92 6.70
CA LEU A 339 -20.01 3.69 6.10
C LEU A 339 -21.01 3.99 4.97
N ALA A 340 -21.93 4.92 5.19
CA ALA A 340 -22.91 5.31 4.18
C ALA A 340 -22.23 5.92 2.93
N ASN A 341 -21.29 6.85 3.11
CA ASN A 341 -20.51 7.43 2.01
C ASN A 341 -19.81 6.32 1.23
N LEU A 342 -19.12 5.38 1.90
CA LEU A 342 -18.51 4.23 1.24
C LEU A 342 -19.55 3.48 0.40
N THR A 343 -20.71 3.12 0.93
CA THR A 343 -21.76 2.44 0.14
C THR A 343 -22.37 3.29 -1.00
N LYS A 344 -22.20 4.62 -0.98
CA LYS A 344 -22.76 5.54 -2.00
C LYS A 344 -21.76 6.00 -3.05
N VAL A 345 -20.46 5.96 -2.76
CA VAL A 345 -19.40 6.08 -3.77
C VAL A 345 -19.04 4.72 -4.40
N TYR A 346 -19.38 3.60 -3.74
CA TYR A 346 -19.22 2.22 -4.25
C TYR A 346 -20.22 1.73 -5.32
N PRO A 347 -21.27 2.43 -5.78
CA PRO A 347 -21.88 2.18 -7.07
C PRO A 347 -20.87 2.28 -8.24
N ARG A 348 -19.68 2.86 -8.00
CA ARG A 348 -18.50 2.72 -8.87
C ARG A 348 -17.75 1.40 -8.74
N MET A 349 -18.01 0.57 -7.74
CA MET A 349 -17.45 -0.78 -7.60
C MET A 349 -17.88 -1.64 -8.78
N MET A 350 -19.16 -1.62 -9.17
CA MET A 350 -19.61 -2.29 -10.40
C MET A 350 -18.85 -1.78 -11.62
N ALA A 351 -18.79 -0.45 -11.79
CA ALA A 351 -18.07 0.18 -12.90
C ALA A 351 -16.54 -0.01 -12.84
N ALA A 352 -15.97 -0.25 -11.66
CA ALA A 352 -14.55 -0.51 -11.44
C ALA A 352 -14.21 -1.97 -11.70
N ILE A 353 -15.03 -2.90 -11.18
CA ILE A 353 -14.98 -4.33 -11.51
C ILE A 353 -15.06 -4.50 -13.02
N ASP A 354 -15.93 -3.74 -13.69
CA ASP A 354 -16.08 -3.78 -15.16
C ASP A 354 -14.86 -3.29 -15.93
N ARG A 355 -13.98 -2.53 -15.29
CA ARG A 355 -12.71 -2.09 -15.87
C ARG A 355 -11.55 -3.02 -15.52
N TRP A 356 -11.74 -3.97 -14.61
CA TRP A 356 -10.68 -4.88 -14.20
C TRP A 356 -10.45 -5.94 -15.26
N ASP A 357 -9.22 -6.03 -15.73
CA ASP A 357 -8.79 -7.07 -16.66
C ASP A 357 -8.75 -8.43 -15.95
N LEU A 358 -9.55 -9.39 -16.44
CA LEU A 358 -9.60 -10.78 -15.96
C LEU A 358 -8.26 -11.53 -16.10
N TYR A 359 -7.33 -11.04 -16.93
CA TYR A 359 -5.98 -11.61 -17.06
C TYR A 359 -4.98 -11.03 -16.05
N SER A 360 -5.41 -10.08 -15.21
CA SER A 360 -4.54 -9.46 -14.22
C SER A 360 -4.03 -10.49 -13.21
N LEU A 361 -2.70 -10.65 -13.16
CA LEU A 361 -2.03 -11.44 -12.13
C LEU A 361 -2.26 -10.81 -10.75
N ARG A 362 -2.86 -11.58 -9.83
CA ARG A 362 -3.05 -11.17 -8.45
C ARG A 362 -2.02 -11.83 -7.56
N ASN A 363 -1.33 -11.02 -6.76
CA ASN A 363 -0.41 -11.54 -5.75
C ASN A 363 -1.16 -11.85 -4.44
N ILE A 364 -2.15 -12.75 -4.52
CA ILE A 364 -3.00 -13.12 -3.40
C ILE A 364 -3.05 -14.65 -3.35
N ASN A 365 -2.83 -15.22 -2.17
CA ASN A 365 -2.81 -16.66 -1.96
C ASN A 365 -3.98 -17.10 -1.07
N TYR A 366 -5.13 -17.36 -1.70
CA TYR A 366 -6.27 -17.97 -1.00
C TYR A 366 -5.97 -19.43 -0.64
N ARG A 367 -6.20 -19.75 0.63
CA ARG A 367 -6.17 -21.14 1.15
C ARG A 367 -7.56 -21.77 1.18
N SER A 368 -8.60 -20.93 1.18
CA SER A 368 -10.00 -21.30 1.11
C SER A 368 -10.76 -20.20 0.36
N PHE A 369 -11.83 -20.61 -0.31
CA PHE A 369 -12.82 -19.73 -0.92
C PHE A 369 -14.11 -19.63 -0.12
N GLU A 370 -14.27 -20.27 1.04
CA GLU A 370 -15.45 -20.15 1.90
C GLU A 370 -15.91 -18.68 2.10
N PRO A 371 -15.02 -17.70 2.40
CA PRO A 371 -15.45 -16.31 2.52
C PRO A 371 -15.92 -15.69 1.20
N ILE A 372 -15.34 -16.10 0.07
CA ILE A 372 -15.74 -15.61 -1.27
C ILE A 372 -17.05 -16.27 -1.69
N LEU A 373 -17.20 -17.58 -1.49
CA LEU A 373 -18.41 -18.34 -1.79
C LEU A 373 -19.58 -17.88 -0.92
N TYR A 374 -19.34 -17.52 0.35
CA TYR A 374 -20.33 -16.85 1.18
C TYR A 374 -20.90 -15.60 0.49
N LEU A 375 -20.04 -14.74 -0.07
CA LEU A 375 -20.46 -13.55 -0.82
C LEU A 375 -21.19 -13.87 -2.13
N VAL A 376 -20.87 -14.99 -2.79
CA VAL A 376 -21.63 -15.47 -3.97
C VAL A 376 -23.08 -15.78 -3.59
N GLY A 377 -23.31 -16.30 -2.38
CA GLY A 377 -24.64 -16.57 -1.83
C GLY A 377 -25.42 -15.33 -1.35
N ILE A 378 -24.83 -14.14 -1.39
CA ILE A 378 -25.49 -12.89 -0.97
C ILE A 378 -26.25 -12.30 -2.15
N TYR A 379 -27.57 -12.34 -2.04
CA TYR A 379 -28.50 -11.99 -3.12
C TYR A 379 -29.05 -10.56 -2.98
N ASP A 380 -29.15 -10.04 -1.76
CA ASP A 380 -29.66 -8.69 -1.46
C ASP A 380 -28.67 -7.56 -1.77
N THR A 381 -27.38 -7.88 -1.96
CA THR A 381 -26.31 -6.92 -2.29
C THR A 381 -25.57 -7.32 -3.58
N PRO A 382 -26.03 -6.87 -4.77
CA PRO A 382 -25.51 -7.32 -6.06
C PRO A 382 -24.04 -6.94 -6.31
N GLU A 383 -23.53 -5.88 -5.67
CA GLU A 383 -22.13 -5.46 -5.75
C GLU A 383 -21.18 -6.49 -5.12
N CYS A 384 -21.57 -7.04 -3.95
CA CYS A 384 -20.83 -8.10 -3.26
C CYS A 384 -20.78 -9.37 -4.11
N GLN A 385 -21.93 -9.76 -4.64
CA GLN A 385 -22.05 -10.93 -5.50
C GLN A 385 -21.20 -10.77 -6.77
N ARG A 386 -21.25 -9.60 -7.44
CA ARG A 386 -20.43 -9.34 -8.64
C ARG A 386 -18.93 -9.41 -8.34
N TRP A 387 -18.49 -8.80 -7.25
CA TRP A 387 -17.08 -8.85 -6.86
C TRP A 387 -16.61 -10.29 -6.61
N ALA A 388 -17.41 -11.07 -5.88
CA ALA A 388 -17.07 -12.44 -5.52
C ALA A 388 -16.95 -13.32 -6.77
N VAL A 389 -17.94 -13.25 -7.66
CA VAL A 389 -17.94 -14.02 -8.91
C VAL A 389 -16.82 -13.57 -9.86
N TRP A 390 -16.54 -12.25 -9.97
CA TRP A 390 -15.39 -11.75 -10.72
C TRP A 390 -14.06 -12.30 -10.14
N ALA A 391 -13.91 -12.31 -8.81
CA ALA A 391 -12.69 -12.78 -8.16
C ALA A 391 -12.44 -14.26 -8.46
N LEU A 392 -13.47 -15.10 -8.39
CA LEU A 392 -13.39 -16.50 -8.80
C LEU A 392 -13.06 -16.62 -10.29
N ALA A 393 -13.66 -15.81 -11.16
CA ALA A 393 -13.41 -15.85 -12.61
C ALA A 393 -11.95 -15.54 -12.93
N ASN A 394 -11.37 -14.50 -12.32
CA ASN A 394 -9.96 -14.17 -12.47
C ASN A 394 -9.03 -15.25 -11.88
N LEU A 395 -9.30 -15.74 -10.67
CA LEU A 395 -8.42 -16.72 -10.01
C LEU A 395 -8.40 -18.06 -10.75
N THR A 396 -9.55 -18.55 -11.20
CA THR A 396 -9.64 -19.78 -12.02
C THR A 396 -9.08 -19.59 -13.42
N LYS A 397 -9.02 -18.36 -13.94
CA LYS A 397 -8.41 -18.06 -15.23
C LYS A 397 -6.88 -18.01 -15.15
N VAL A 398 -6.36 -17.36 -14.11
CA VAL A 398 -4.94 -17.03 -13.98
C VAL A 398 -4.14 -18.14 -13.32
N TYR A 399 -4.75 -18.90 -12.41
CA TYR A 399 -4.12 -20.05 -11.73
C TYR A 399 -5.08 -21.25 -11.68
N PRO A 400 -5.47 -21.80 -12.85
CA PRO A 400 -6.45 -22.88 -12.94
C PRO A 400 -6.04 -24.12 -12.13
N GLU A 401 -4.74 -24.48 -12.15
CA GLU A 401 -4.23 -25.69 -11.47
C GLU A 401 -4.44 -25.65 -9.96
N LYS A 402 -4.47 -24.43 -9.41
CA LYS A 402 -4.60 -24.22 -7.98
C LYS A 402 -6.03 -23.97 -7.54
N TYR A 403 -6.78 -23.18 -8.30
CA TYR A 403 -8.04 -22.63 -7.81
C TYR A 403 -9.28 -23.35 -8.35
N CYS A 404 -9.21 -24.02 -9.51
CA CYS A 404 -10.35 -24.81 -9.99
C CYS A 404 -10.66 -25.98 -9.04
N SER A 405 -9.62 -26.61 -8.47
CA SER A 405 -9.78 -27.68 -7.47
C SER A 405 -10.42 -27.19 -6.17
N VAL A 406 -10.04 -25.98 -5.70
CA VAL A 406 -10.60 -25.37 -4.48
C VAL A 406 -12.06 -24.98 -4.66
N VAL A 407 -12.42 -24.37 -5.80
CA VAL A 407 -13.83 -24.05 -6.13
C VAL A 407 -14.67 -25.33 -6.08
N LYS A 408 -14.18 -26.43 -6.67
CA LYS A 408 -14.88 -27.71 -6.66
C LYS A 408 -14.98 -28.32 -5.25
N SER A 409 -13.89 -28.33 -4.48
CA SER A 409 -13.87 -28.97 -3.16
C SER A 409 -14.76 -28.26 -2.13
N GLU A 410 -14.99 -26.97 -2.30
CA GLU A 410 -15.80 -26.16 -1.38
C GLU A 410 -17.23 -25.92 -1.89
N GLY A 411 -17.72 -26.70 -2.87
CA GLY A 411 -19.10 -26.64 -3.36
C GLY A 411 -19.43 -25.40 -4.18
N GLY A 412 -18.42 -24.75 -4.75
CA GLY A 412 -18.60 -23.54 -5.54
C GLY A 412 -19.25 -23.77 -6.89
N LEU A 413 -19.18 -24.99 -7.46
CA LEU A 413 -19.79 -25.28 -8.77
C LEU A 413 -21.32 -25.24 -8.69
N GLU A 414 -21.89 -25.89 -7.67
CA GLU A 414 -23.32 -25.91 -7.40
C GLU A 414 -23.84 -24.49 -7.13
N LEU A 415 -23.13 -23.75 -6.28
CA LEU A 415 -23.50 -22.39 -5.92
C LEU A 415 -23.47 -21.43 -7.13
N LEU A 416 -22.49 -21.55 -8.02
CA LEU A 416 -22.41 -20.73 -9.23
C LEU A 416 -23.49 -21.10 -10.24
N GLN A 417 -23.87 -22.37 -10.32
CA GLN A 417 -25.01 -22.81 -11.14
C GLN A 417 -26.33 -22.22 -10.60
N GLU A 418 -26.53 -22.22 -9.28
CA GLU A 418 -27.68 -21.57 -8.65
C GLU A 418 -27.76 -20.07 -8.99
N VAL A 419 -26.62 -19.36 -8.98
CA VAL A 419 -26.56 -17.93 -9.36
C VAL A 419 -26.98 -17.70 -10.82
N ILE A 420 -26.61 -18.60 -11.73
CA ILE A 420 -26.99 -18.52 -13.15
C ILE A 420 -28.51 -18.70 -13.30
N ASP A 421 -29.08 -19.68 -12.59
CA ASP A 421 -30.49 -20.06 -12.71
C ASP A 421 -31.43 -19.10 -11.95
N HIS A 422 -30.92 -18.39 -10.94
CA HIS A 422 -31.70 -17.48 -10.12
C HIS A 422 -32.14 -16.22 -10.90
N PRO A 423 -33.38 -15.72 -10.75
CA PRO A 423 -33.87 -14.57 -11.52
C PRO A 423 -33.28 -13.21 -11.10
N MET A 424 -32.74 -13.12 -9.89
CA MET A 424 -32.32 -11.84 -9.30
C MET A 424 -30.93 -11.32 -9.70
N PRO A 425 -29.88 -12.15 -9.80
CA PRO A 425 -28.56 -11.69 -10.24
C PRO A 425 -28.59 -11.06 -11.65
N PRO A 426 -27.96 -9.90 -11.86
CA PRO A 426 -27.85 -9.30 -13.20
C PRO A 426 -27.07 -10.19 -14.18
N ASN A 427 -27.37 -10.09 -15.48
CA ASN A 427 -26.71 -10.90 -16.53
C ASN A 427 -25.17 -10.85 -16.48
N CYS A 428 -24.59 -9.69 -16.22
CA CYS A 428 -23.13 -9.54 -16.10
C CYS A 428 -22.51 -10.40 -14.98
N VAL A 429 -23.25 -10.68 -13.89
CA VAL A 429 -22.80 -11.59 -12.82
C VAL A 429 -22.89 -13.04 -13.30
N LYS A 430 -23.97 -13.37 -14.00
CA LYS A 430 -24.18 -14.71 -14.59
C LYS A 430 -23.10 -15.04 -15.63
N GLU A 431 -22.73 -14.08 -16.47
CA GLU A 431 -21.65 -14.22 -17.45
C GLU A 431 -20.31 -14.56 -16.79
N LEU A 432 -19.98 -13.89 -15.67
CA LEU A 432 -18.79 -14.21 -14.88
C LEU A 432 -18.88 -15.61 -14.25
N ALA A 433 -20.06 -16.00 -13.74
CA ALA A 433 -20.26 -17.34 -13.18
C ALA A 433 -20.05 -18.44 -14.24
N VAL A 434 -20.56 -18.22 -15.46
CA VAL A 434 -20.31 -19.10 -16.61
C VAL A 434 -18.82 -19.21 -16.91
N ILE A 435 -18.06 -18.10 -16.86
CA ILE A 435 -16.60 -18.13 -17.05
C ILE A 435 -15.91 -19.01 -16.00
N VAL A 436 -16.31 -18.94 -14.73
CA VAL A 436 -15.74 -19.79 -13.67
C VAL A 436 -16.01 -21.27 -13.96
N LEU A 437 -17.27 -21.61 -14.26
CA LEU A 437 -17.66 -22.99 -14.56
C LEU A 437 -16.91 -23.54 -15.77
N GLU A 438 -16.75 -22.75 -16.82
CA GLU A 438 -16.02 -23.13 -18.02
C GLU A 438 -14.51 -23.30 -17.75
N ASN A 439 -13.88 -22.40 -16.97
CA ASN A 439 -12.48 -22.56 -16.55
C ASN A 439 -12.27 -23.87 -15.76
N CYS A 440 -13.18 -24.18 -14.83
CA CYS A 440 -13.15 -25.41 -14.04
C CYS A 440 -13.35 -26.66 -14.90
N LYS A 441 -14.26 -26.61 -15.88
CA LYS A 441 -14.50 -27.70 -16.83
C LYS A 441 -13.27 -27.96 -17.71
N GLN A 442 -12.70 -26.93 -18.32
CA GLN A 442 -11.50 -27.04 -19.14
C GLN A 442 -10.30 -27.58 -18.35
N TYR A 443 -10.16 -27.17 -17.09
CA TYR A 443 -9.15 -27.74 -16.19
C TYR A 443 -9.37 -29.25 -15.99
N HIS A 444 -10.59 -29.68 -15.70
CA HIS A 444 -10.90 -31.10 -15.49
C HIS A 444 -10.68 -31.96 -16.74
N GLU A 445 -11.04 -31.46 -17.92
CA GLU A 445 -10.79 -32.15 -19.20
C GLU A 445 -9.29 -32.32 -19.48
N ARG A 446 -8.46 -31.31 -19.17
CA ARG A 446 -7.00 -31.39 -19.30
C ARG A 446 -6.36 -32.35 -18.30
N ASP A 447 -6.78 -32.28 -17.04
CA ASP A 447 -6.29 -33.14 -15.96
C ASP A 447 -6.58 -34.63 -16.28
N SER A 448 -7.78 -34.91 -16.83
CA SER A 448 -8.18 -36.27 -17.24
C SER A 448 -7.31 -36.82 -18.39
N LEU A 449 -6.97 -35.99 -19.38
CA LEU A 449 -6.11 -36.35 -20.51
C LEU A 449 -4.64 -36.59 -20.11
N GLU A 450 -4.14 -35.86 -19.10
CA GLU A 450 -2.79 -36.04 -18.55
C GLU A 450 -2.68 -37.29 -17.67
N THR A 451 -3.74 -37.68 -16.95
CA THR A 451 -3.78 -38.94 -16.21
C THR A 451 -3.86 -40.19 -17.10
N ASP A 452 -4.57 -40.14 -18.22
CA ASP A 452 -4.66 -41.27 -19.15
C ASP A 452 -3.34 -41.50 -19.91
N THR A 453 -2.55 -40.46 -20.16
CA THR A 453 -1.23 -40.59 -20.81
C THR A 453 -0.12 -41.12 -19.88
N GLN A 454 -0.34 -41.15 -18.57
CA GLN A 454 0.61 -41.73 -17.60
C GLN A 454 0.33 -43.21 -17.28
N LEU A 455 -0.81 -43.76 -17.68
CA LEU A 455 -1.17 -45.17 -17.46
C LEU A 455 -0.83 -46.08 -18.65
N ASP A 456 -0.58 -45.50 -19.83
CA ASP A 456 -0.18 -46.21 -21.07
C ASP A 456 1.31 -46.05 -21.43
N GLY A 457 2.16 -45.60 -20.48
CA GLY A 457 3.60 -45.37 -20.65
C GLY A 457 4.52 -46.40 -20.00
#